data_AF-A0A7C5UTZ6-F1
#
_entry.id   AF-A0A7C5UTZ6-F1
#
_cell.length_a   1.000
_cell.length_b   1.000
_cell.length_c   1.000
_cell.angle_alpha   90.00
_cell.angle_beta   90.00
_cell.angle_gamma   90.00
#
_symmetry.space_group_name_H-M   'P 1'
#
loop_
_entity.id
_entity.type
_entity.pdbx_description
1 polymer ?
#
loop_
_entity_poly.entity_id
_entity_poly.type
_entity_poly.pdbx_seq_one_letter_code
_entity_poly.pdbx_strand_id
1 'polypeptide(L)'
;MREVLGVWGLARNPFGPEWAEGDPALPDLAYHPSWWEGVKQPEPALIVGAPGSGKTATALLLAHDWMNETASQVFPVYASLSLTVPLTVETAGRKFSRLLGQALLEYLALDPEAFRAAELPEQTSAARLLMLTLGPKDRLAAAFAQAGLSCTQGIGSVLLGEISDLATVCPEIPDLFALLGRARPAGREATVFLLDPPSEEKPEELAGRLQPLLDLALPLARLGVYLKVFLPPDLARRVRWEGRTFRIEWGEGDLEEMLKTRLQRSGRASSSLNAEASQELREDVDQWLVRKARGSPRELVRLGNRLLEAVGRHSEDPHILPGDLAMVEGRGEEEEG
;
A
#
# COMPACT_ATOMS: atom_id res chain seq x y z
N MET A 1 -1.22 8.73 -26.51
CA MET A 1 -0.74 8.95 -25.11
C MET A 1 0.74 9.34 -25.02
N ARG A 2 1.72 8.53 -25.47
CA ARG A 2 3.15 8.90 -25.36
C ARG A 2 3.48 10.24 -26.04
N GLU A 3 2.86 10.50 -27.20
CA GLU A 3 3.02 11.75 -27.93
C GLU A 3 2.51 12.95 -27.13
N VAL A 4 1.30 12.86 -26.56
CA VAL A 4 0.72 13.91 -25.68
C VAL A 4 1.63 14.21 -24.50
N LEU A 5 2.13 13.19 -23.81
CA LEU A 5 3.05 13.38 -22.68
C LEU A 5 4.33 14.11 -23.11
N GLY A 6 4.89 13.74 -24.28
CA GLY A 6 6.06 14.41 -24.83
C GLY A 6 5.83 15.88 -25.13
N VAL A 7 4.69 16.23 -25.74
CA VAL A 7 4.35 17.63 -26.05
C VAL A 7 4.12 18.45 -24.78
N TRP A 8 3.44 17.87 -23.79
CA TRP A 8 3.19 18.53 -22.50
C TRP A 8 4.42 18.57 -21.56
N GLY A 9 5.58 18.08 -22.02
CA GLY A 9 6.82 18.05 -21.24
C GLY A 9 6.75 17.12 -20.02
N LEU A 10 5.90 16.10 -20.06
CA LEU A 10 5.73 15.10 -19.01
C LEU A 10 6.67 13.92 -19.26
N ALA A 11 7.54 13.64 -18.29
CA ALA A 11 8.45 12.48 -18.32
C ALA A 11 7.70 11.15 -18.10
N ARG A 12 6.53 11.20 -17.45
CA ARG A 12 5.67 10.05 -17.15
C ARG A 12 4.21 10.48 -17.03
N ASN A 13 3.29 9.51 -17.05
CA ASN A 13 1.88 9.78 -16.81
C ASN A 13 1.67 10.24 -15.35
N PRO A 14 1.18 11.47 -15.09
CA PRO A 14 0.95 11.99 -13.74
C PRO A 14 -0.19 11.31 -12.98
N PHE A 15 -1.10 10.64 -13.69
CA PHE A 15 -2.24 9.97 -13.08
C PHE A 15 -1.91 8.53 -12.65
N GLY A 16 -1.00 7.86 -13.36
CA GLY A 16 -0.70 6.45 -13.11
C GLY A 16 -1.91 5.53 -13.41
N PRO A 17 -1.84 4.23 -13.07
CA PRO A 17 -2.99 3.33 -13.16
C PRO A 17 -4.04 3.60 -12.07
N GLU A 18 -5.27 3.12 -12.28
CA GLU A 18 -6.37 3.27 -11.30
C GLU A 18 -6.20 2.42 -10.02
N TRP A 19 -5.35 1.39 -10.08
CA TRP A 19 -5.02 0.50 -8.97
C TRP A 19 -3.62 0.81 -8.44
N ALA A 20 -3.49 0.94 -7.13
CA ALA A 20 -2.29 1.48 -6.49
C ALA A 20 -1.12 0.48 -6.52
N GLU A 21 -1.42 -0.82 -6.43
CA GLU A 21 -0.43 -1.90 -6.39
C GLU A 21 0.39 -2.04 -7.68
N GLY A 22 -0.13 -1.52 -8.79
CA GLY A 22 0.55 -1.55 -10.09
C GLY A 22 1.16 -0.22 -10.49
N ASP A 23 1.16 0.78 -9.60
CA ASP A 23 1.78 2.07 -9.84
C ASP A 23 3.19 2.13 -9.24
N PRO A 24 4.25 1.84 -10.01
CA PRO A 24 5.62 1.92 -9.51
C PRO A 24 6.05 3.36 -9.18
N ALA A 25 5.35 4.37 -9.69
CA ALA A 25 5.64 5.78 -9.43
C ALA A 25 4.83 6.33 -8.25
N LEU A 26 3.98 5.53 -7.60
CA LEU A 26 3.13 5.98 -6.51
C LEU A 26 3.89 6.72 -5.40
N PRO A 27 5.06 6.25 -4.91
CA PRO A 27 5.81 6.96 -3.89
C PRO A 27 6.32 8.32 -4.36
N ASP A 28 6.83 8.38 -5.60
CA ASP A 28 7.30 9.63 -6.20
C ASP A 28 6.16 10.62 -6.37
N LEU A 29 4.94 10.16 -6.64
CA LEU A 29 3.76 10.98 -6.93
C LEU A 29 2.90 11.25 -5.69
N ALA A 30 3.34 10.83 -4.51
CA ALA A 30 2.57 10.89 -3.27
C ALA A 30 2.27 12.33 -2.81
N TYR A 31 1.01 12.57 -2.47
CA TYR A 31 0.56 13.74 -1.71
C TYR A 31 0.04 13.27 -0.35
N HIS A 32 0.40 13.98 0.72
CA HIS A 32 0.05 13.63 2.09
C HIS A 32 -0.95 14.67 2.64
N PRO A 33 -2.25 14.31 2.79
CA PRO A 33 -3.25 15.20 3.36
C PRO A 33 -3.04 15.42 4.85
N SER A 34 -3.80 16.36 5.44
CA SER A 34 -3.68 16.71 6.86
C SER A 34 -3.88 15.54 7.84
N TRP A 35 -4.65 14.52 7.48
CA TRP A 35 -4.87 13.32 8.31
C TRP A 35 -3.71 12.32 8.27
N TRP A 36 -2.74 12.49 7.36
CA TRP A 36 -1.62 11.56 7.14
C TRP A 36 -0.80 11.30 8.41
N GLU A 37 -0.39 12.36 9.10
CA GLU A 37 0.46 12.27 10.29
C GLU A 37 -0.19 11.49 11.44
N GLY A 38 -1.53 11.56 11.55
CA GLY A 38 -2.29 10.77 12.50
C GLY A 38 -2.28 9.29 12.12
N VAL A 39 -2.50 8.97 10.85
CA VAL A 39 -2.50 7.58 10.36
C VAL A 39 -1.11 6.95 10.44
N LYS A 40 -0.04 7.73 10.28
CA LYS A 40 1.37 7.29 10.32
C LYS A 40 1.87 6.90 11.72
N GLN A 41 1.14 7.21 12.79
CA GLN A 41 1.56 6.81 14.14
C GLN A 41 1.60 5.28 14.30
N PRO A 42 2.61 4.69 14.96
CA PRO A 42 2.71 3.25 15.18
C PRO A 42 1.77 2.79 16.30
N GLU A 43 0.46 2.81 16.03
CA GLU A 43 -0.60 2.41 16.94
C GLU A 43 -1.70 1.65 16.20
N PRO A 44 -2.51 0.83 16.91
CA PRO A 44 -3.66 0.18 16.31
C PRO A 44 -4.65 1.23 15.78
N ALA A 45 -5.03 1.10 14.51
CA ALA A 45 -5.98 2.03 13.90
C ALA A 45 -6.96 1.34 12.94
N LEU A 46 -8.19 1.83 12.94
CA LEU A 46 -9.17 1.56 11.90
C LEU A 46 -9.17 2.74 10.92
N ILE A 47 -8.85 2.48 9.66
CA ILE A 47 -8.80 3.50 8.61
C ILE A 47 -10.01 3.31 7.72
N VAL A 48 -10.93 4.27 7.74
CA VAL A 48 -12.23 4.17 7.08
C VAL A 48 -12.27 5.09 5.87
N GLY A 49 -12.62 4.55 4.70
CA GLY A 49 -12.71 5.36 3.48
C GLY A 49 -13.60 4.72 2.43
N ALA A 50 -14.33 5.54 1.69
CA ALA A 50 -15.22 5.09 0.61
C ALA A 50 -14.46 4.29 -0.48
N PRO A 51 -15.15 3.51 -1.33
CA PRO A 51 -14.53 2.96 -2.53
C PRO A 51 -13.87 4.07 -3.35
N GLY A 52 -12.63 3.85 -3.80
CA GLY A 52 -11.86 4.85 -4.55
C GLY A 52 -11.17 5.94 -3.71
N SER A 53 -11.34 5.97 -2.38
CA SER A 53 -10.75 6.99 -1.50
C SER A 53 -9.23 6.90 -1.31
N GLY A 54 -8.54 5.96 -1.97
CA GLY A 54 -7.09 5.78 -1.82
C GLY A 54 -6.65 4.98 -0.57
N LYS A 55 -7.51 4.14 0.03
CA LYS A 55 -7.13 3.26 1.17
C LYS A 55 -5.89 2.42 0.89
N THR A 56 -5.90 1.69 -0.22
CA THR A 56 -4.79 0.84 -0.66
C THR A 56 -3.53 1.65 -0.92
N ALA A 57 -3.65 2.78 -1.63
CA ALA A 57 -2.53 3.69 -1.85
C ALA A 57 -1.95 4.22 -0.52
N THR A 58 -2.79 4.55 0.44
CA THR A 58 -2.38 4.97 1.79
C THR A 58 -1.59 3.87 2.49
N ALA A 59 -2.06 2.62 2.44
CA ALA A 59 -1.35 1.48 3.03
C ALA A 59 0.03 1.28 2.40
N LEU A 60 0.13 1.31 1.07
CA LEU A 60 1.39 1.15 0.35
C LEU A 60 2.37 2.29 0.64
N LEU A 61 1.89 3.54 0.68
CA LEU A 61 2.71 4.71 0.99
C LEU A 61 3.21 4.68 2.43
N LEU A 62 2.40 4.24 3.41
CA LEU A 62 2.87 4.04 4.79
C LEU A 62 3.97 2.98 4.86
N ALA A 63 3.80 1.85 4.15
CA ALA A 63 4.81 0.82 4.09
C ALA A 63 6.10 1.36 3.47
N HIS A 64 6.00 2.09 2.36
CA HIS A 64 7.13 2.71 1.69
C HIS A 64 7.87 3.71 2.60
N ASP A 65 7.14 4.62 3.23
CA ASP A 65 7.73 5.65 4.11
C ASP A 65 8.47 5.00 5.28
N TRP A 66 7.85 4.05 5.99
CA TRP A 66 8.51 3.40 7.12
C TRP A 66 9.71 2.54 6.71
N MET A 67 9.70 1.97 5.50
CA MET A 67 10.84 1.21 5.00
C MET A 67 12.03 2.10 4.66
N ASN A 68 11.78 3.27 4.06
CA ASN A 68 12.83 4.14 3.54
C ASN A 68 13.29 5.25 4.52
N GLU A 69 12.51 5.53 5.57
CA GLU A 69 12.91 6.45 6.62
C GLU A 69 13.95 5.82 7.55
N THR A 70 15.19 6.31 7.50
CA THR A 70 16.31 5.81 8.32
C THR A 70 16.01 5.84 9.82
N ALA A 71 15.22 6.81 10.28
CA ALA A 71 14.82 6.95 11.69
C ALA A 71 13.58 6.14 12.06
N SER A 72 12.91 5.49 11.10
CA SER A 72 11.69 4.73 11.37
C SER A 72 12.01 3.47 12.17
N GLN A 73 11.35 3.31 13.31
CA GLN A 73 11.43 2.12 14.14
C GLN A 73 10.36 1.08 13.78
N VAL A 74 9.65 1.27 12.65
CA VAL A 74 8.53 0.41 12.24
C VAL A 74 8.95 -0.53 11.11
N PHE A 75 8.65 -1.81 11.27
CA PHE A 75 8.66 -2.79 10.19
C PHE A 75 7.24 -3.02 9.65
N PRO A 76 6.90 -2.53 8.44
CA PRO A 76 5.58 -2.71 7.86
C PRO A 76 5.41 -4.09 7.24
N VAL A 77 4.20 -4.63 7.38
CA VAL A 77 3.74 -5.84 6.69
C VAL A 77 2.43 -5.51 5.99
N TYR A 78 2.47 -5.28 4.68
CA TYR A 78 1.27 -5.08 3.87
C TYR A 78 0.66 -6.42 3.46
N ALA A 79 -0.66 -6.54 3.58
CA ALA A 79 -1.39 -7.72 3.13
C ALA A 79 -2.80 -7.39 2.66
N SER A 80 -3.15 -7.87 1.47
CA SER A 80 -4.55 -7.97 1.06
C SER A 80 -5.22 -9.14 1.79
N LEU A 81 -6.23 -8.85 2.62
CA LEU A 81 -6.84 -9.83 3.51
C LEU A 81 -8.03 -10.54 2.88
N SER A 82 -7.80 -11.62 2.14
CA SER A 82 -8.89 -12.53 1.78
C SER A 82 -9.25 -13.43 2.97
N LEU A 83 -10.52 -13.43 3.39
CA LEU A 83 -11.02 -14.22 4.52
C LEU A 83 -12.15 -15.15 4.06
N THR A 84 -11.81 -16.40 3.77
CA THR A 84 -12.79 -17.42 3.34
C THR A 84 -13.53 -18.06 4.52
N VAL A 85 -12.93 -18.07 5.70
CA VAL A 85 -13.48 -18.64 6.94
C VAL A 85 -13.26 -17.68 8.12
N PRO A 86 -14.12 -17.70 9.15
CA PRO A 86 -13.87 -16.95 10.37
C PRO A 86 -12.54 -17.35 11.01
N LEU A 87 -11.75 -16.36 11.45
CA LEU A 87 -10.49 -16.62 12.11
C LEU A 87 -10.73 -16.99 13.59
N THR A 88 -10.13 -18.09 14.03
CA THR A 88 -9.83 -18.32 15.46
C THR A 88 -8.50 -17.63 15.82
N VAL A 89 -8.25 -17.41 17.11
CA VAL A 89 -6.96 -16.89 17.62
C VAL A 89 -5.77 -17.67 17.05
N GLU A 90 -5.86 -19.00 17.02
CA GLU A 90 -4.81 -19.86 16.49
C GLU A 90 -4.61 -19.65 14.97
N THR A 91 -5.68 -19.63 14.19
CA THR A 91 -5.58 -19.41 12.74
C THR A 91 -5.13 -18.00 12.38
N ALA A 92 -5.50 -17.00 13.18
CA ALA A 92 -5.01 -15.63 13.05
C ALA A 92 -3.50 -15.56 13.33
N GLY A 93 -3.03 -16.18 14.43
CA GLY A 93 -1.62 -16.29 14.74
C GLY A 93 -0.83 -16.93 13.59
N ARG A 94 -1.28 -18.07 13.07
CA ARG A 94 -0.64 -18.72 11.90
C ARG A 94 -0.66 -17.84 10.65
N LYS A 95 -1.76 -17.11 10.39
CA LYS A 95 -1.85 -16.20 9.24
C LYS A 95 -0.87 -15.04 9.37
N PHE A 96 -0.83 -14.36 10.51
CA PHE A 96 0.12 -13.28 10.77
C PHE A 96 1.57 -13.76 10.75
N SER A 97 1.84 -14.94 11.29
CA SER A 97 3.18 -15.52 11.23
C SER A 97 3.63 -15.70 9.79
N ARG A 98 2.78 -16.24 8.90
CA ARG A 98 3.11 -16.39 7.48
C ARG A 98 3.32 -15.05 6.79
N LEU A 99 2.46 -14.07 7.04
CA LEU A 99 2.60 -12.72 6.46
C LEU A 99 3.91 -12.06 6.89
N LEU A 100 4.23 -12.10 8.19
CA LEU A 100 5.48 -11.55 8.71
C LEU A 100 6.70 -12.34 8.22
N GLY A 101 6.63 -13.67 8.20
CA GLY A 101 7.69 -14.52 7.70
C GLY A 101 8.03 -14.24 6.23
N GLN A 102 7.01 -14.04 5.39
CA GLN A 102 7.19 -13.66 3.99
C GLN A 102 7.83 -12.26 3.86
N ALA A 103 7.29 -11.25 4.56
CA ALA A 103 7.84 -9.90 4.53
C ALA A 103 9.29 -9.84 5.04
N LEU A 104 9.59 -10.61 6.09
CA LEU A 104 10.94 -10.71 6.65
C LEU A 104 11.90 -11.42 5.67
N LEU A 105 11.45 -12.47 4.97
CA LEU A 105 12.25 -13.12 3.94
C LEU A 105 12.58 -12.13 2.81
N GLU A 106 11.59 -11.41 2.30
CA GLU A 106 11.78 -10.42 1.23
C GLU A 106 12.74 -9.31 1.67
N TYR A 107 12.60 -8.83 2.89
CA TYR A 107 13.52 -7.85 3.46
C TYR A 107 14.95 -8.37 3.56
N LEU A 108 15.14 -9.58 4.12
CA LEU A 108 16.47 -10.18 4.27
C LEU A 108 17.10 -10.61 2.94
N ALA A 109 16.28 -10.83 1.90
CA ALA A 109 16.79 -11.04 0.55
C ALA A 109 17.46 -9.77 -0.01
N LEU A 110 16.95 -8.60 0.34
CA LEU A 110 17.48 -7.29 -0.05
C LEU A 110 18.65 -6.85 0.85
N ASP A 111 18.57 -7.12 2.15
CA ASP A 111 19.59 -6.77 3.13
C ASP A 111 19.91 -7.95 4.08
N PRO A 112 20.77 -8.90 3.64
CA PRO A 112 21.12 -10.06 4.45
C PRO A 112 21.86 -9.72 5.76
N GLU A 113 22.63 -8.62 5.79
CA GLU A 113 23.42 -8.24 6.97
C GLU A 113 22.52 -7.72 8.10
N ALA A 114 21.32 -7.23 7.80
CA ALA A 114 20.35 -6.83 8.81
C ALA A 114 19.97 -7.96 9.77
N PHE A 115 20.08 -9.22 9.35
CA PHE A 115 19.91 -10.35 10.27
C PHE A 115 21.00 -10.37 11.34
N ARG A 116 22.27 -10.24 10.95
CA ARG A 116 23.41 -10.25 11.89
C ARG A 116 23.49 -9.01 12.76
N ALA A 117 23.03 -7.87 12.24
CA ALA A 117 22.97 -6.63 12.99
C ALA A 117 21.93 -6.68 14.13
N ALA A 118 20.96 -7.59 14.07
CA ALA A 118 19.96 -7.76 15.13
C ALA A 118 20.57 -8.43 16.37
N GLU A 119 19.98 -8.22 17.54
CA GLU A 119 20.38 -8.93 18.74
C GLU A 119 19.97 -10.42 18.69
N LEU A 120 20.64 -11.27 19.47
CA LEU A 120 20.42 -12.72 19.45
C LEU A 120 18.95 -13.15 19.67
N PRO A 121 18.15 -12.53 20.56
CA PRO A 121 16.73 -12.87 20.73
C PRO A 121 15.89 -12.63 19.47
N GLU A 122 16.14 -11.53 18.75
CA GLU A 122 15.50 -11.13 17.51
C GLU A 122 15.90 -12.08 16.39
N GLN A 123 17.21 -12.37 16.25
CA GLN A 123 17.73 -13.36 15.30
C GLN A 123 17.08 -14.73 15.50
N THR A 124 16.99 -15.19 16.74
CA THR A 124 16.38 -16.48 17.09
C THR A 124 14.88 -16.49 16.75
N SER A 125 14.18 -15.39 17.03
CA SER A 125 12.75 -15.26 16.75
C SER A 125 12.47 -15.21 15.24
N ALA A 126 13.27 -14.45 14.50
CA ALA A 126 13.26 -14.38 13.04
C ALA A 126 13.51 -15.76 12.41
N ALA A 127 14.59 -16.43 12.82
CA ALA A 127 14.96 -17.75 12.33
C ALA A 127 13.84 -18.79 12.55
N ARG A 128 13.29 -18.83 13.76
CA ARG A 128 12.16 -19.71 14.11
C ARG A 128 10.91 -19.39 13.29
N LEU A 129 10.57 -18.10 13.15
CA LEU A 129 9.41 -17.69 12.38
C LEU A 129 9.53 -18.10 10.91
N LEU A 130 10.69 -17.89 10.29
CA LEU A 130 10.96 -18.27 8.90
C LEU A 130 10.84 -19.79 8.72
N MET A 131 11.46 -20.58 9.61
CA MET A 131 11.39 -22.04 9.55
C MET A 131 9.97 -22.57 9.78
N LEU A 132 9.22 -21.97 10.70
CA LEU A 132 7.82 -22.33 10.98
C LEU A 132 6.90 -22.06 9.78
N THR A 133 7.15 -20.97 9.05
CA THR A 133 6.21 -20.45 8.05
C THR A 133 6.54 -20.87 6.64
N LEU A 134 7.83 -20.99 6.30
CA LEU A 134 8.34 -21.32 4.97
C LEU A 134 8.91 -22.74 4.89
N GLY A 135 9.17 -23.36 6.05
CA GLY A 135 9.58 -24.75 6.16
C GLY A 135 11.09 -24.94 6.29
N PRO A 136 11.59 -26.16 6.05
CA PRO A 136 12.99 -26.51 6.28
C PRO A 136 13.95 -25.78 5.31
N LYS A 137 15.25 -25.86 5.62
CA LYS A 137 16.36 -25.20 4.93
C LYS A 137 16.23 -25.17 3.39
N ASP A 138 15.91 -26.29 2.76
CA ASP A 138 15.80 -26.37 1.29
C ASP A 138 14.64 -25.53 0.72
N ARG A 139 13.50 -25.50 1.43
CA ARG A 139 12.36 -24.66 1.04
C ARG A 139 12.65 -23.19 1.28
N LEU A 140 13.33 -22.88 2.38
CA LEU A 140 13.76 -21.53 2.69
C LEU A 140 14.77 -21.01 1.65
N ALA A 141 15.71 -21.86 1.21
CA ALA A 141 16.65 -21.55 0.12
C ALA A 141 15.91 -21.23 -1.19
N ALA A 142 14.90 -22.03 -1.54
CA ALA A 142 14.08 -21.79 -2.73
C ALA A 142 13.28 -20.48 -2.63
N ALA A 143 12.75 -20.16 -1.44
CA ALA A 143 12.02 -18.91 -1.20
C ALA A 143 12.95 -17.69 -1.32
N PHE A 144 14.15 -17.74 -0.73
CA PHE A 144 15.16 -16.67 -0.90
C PHE A 144 15.55 -16.48 -2.36
N ALA A 145 15.73 -17.57 -3.11
CA ALA A 145 16.04 -17.49 -4.54
C ALA A 145 14.91 -16.81 -5.34
N GLN A 146 13.65 -17.08 -5.00
CA GLN A 146 12.49 -16.39 -5.59
C GLN A 146 12.45 -14.90 -5.24
N ALA A 147 12.93 -14.53 -4.05
CA ALA A 147 13.09 -13.14 -3.63
C ALA A 147 14.38 -12.47 -4.16
N GLY A 148 15.19 -13.16 -4.97
CA GLY A 148 16.38 -12.62 -5.62
C GLY A 148 17.71 -12.88 -4.90
N LEU A 149 17.71 -13.62 -3.79
CA LEU A 149 18.94 -13.97 -3.05
C LEU A 149 19.35 -15.43 -3.31
N SER A 150 20.50 -15.62 -3.95
CA SER A 150 21.07 -16.97 -4.13
C SER A 150 21.65 -17.51 -2.82
N CYS A 151 21.22 -18.70 -2.42
CA CYS A 151 21.72 -19.40 -1.22
C CYS A 151 22.73 -20.52 -1.51
N THR A 152 23.19 -20.67 -2.76
CA THR A 152 24.15 -21.72 -3.12
C THR A 152 25.58 -21.39 -2.68
N GLN A 153 25.94 -20.10 -2.68
CA GLN A 153 27.25 -19.57 -2.29
C GLN A 153 27.13 -18.13 -1.77
N GLY A 154 28.20 -17.60 -1.19
CA GLY A 154 28.28 -16.21 -0.74
C GLY A 154 27.35 -15.89 0.43
N ILE A 155 26.98 -14.62 0.57
CA ILE A 155 26.26 -14.11 1.75
C ILE A 155 24.92 -14.85 2.00
N GLY A 156 24.18 -15.20 0.95
CA GLY A 156 22.93 -15.93 1.09
C GLY A 156 23.10 -17.35 1.62
N SER A 157 24.19 -18.03 1.30
CA SER A 157 24.49 -19.35 1.88
C SER A 157 24.84 -19.27 3.36
N VAL A 158 25.52 -18.19 3.79
CA VAL A 158 25.88 -17.98 5.19
C VAL A 158 24.65 -17.61 6.01
N LEU A 159 23.82 -16.67 5.53
CA LEU A 159 22.54 -16.31 6.16
C LEU A 159 21.66 -17.54 6.36
N LEU A 160 21.50 -18.38 5.33
CA LEU A 160 20.70 -19.60 5.41
C LEU A 160 21.25 -20.60 6.44
N GLY A 161 22.58 -20.69 6.56
CA GLY A 161 23.25 -21.47 7.61
C GLY A 161 22.89 -20.97 9.00
N GLU A 162 23.09 -19.67 9.25
CA GLU A 162 22.80 -19.02 10.53
C GLU A 162 21.34 -19.17 10.96
N ILE A 163 20.39 -18.97 10.04
CA ILE A 163 18.96 -19.19 10.29
C ILE A 163 18.69 -20.64 10.70
N SER A 164 19.27 -21.61 9.97
CA SER A 164 19.07 -23.03 10.25
C SER A 164 19.64 -23.43 11.61
N ASP A 165 20.84 -22.95 11.93
CA ASP A 165 21.52 -23.26 13.18
C ASP A 165 20.76 -22.67 14.38
N LEU A 166 20.36 -21.40 14.31
CA LEU A 166 19.59 -20.76 15.38
C LEU A 166 18.21 -21.39 15.59
N ALA A 167 17.53 -21.79 14.52
CA ALA A 167 16.23 -22.43 14.64
C ALA A 167 16.29 -23.84 15.27
N THR A 168 17.42 -24.55 15.13
CA THR A 168 17.57 -25.94 15.63
C THR A 168 18.03 -26.01 17.09
N VAL A 169 18.83 -25.06 17.56
CA VAL A 169 19.40 -25.04 18.93
C VAL A 169 18.31 -24.88 20.01
N CYS A 170 17.12 -24.45 19.63
CA CYS A 170 16.10 -23.98 20.56
C CYS A 170 14.74 -24.64 20.20
N PRO A 171 14.50 -25.91 20.60
CA PRO A 171 13.43 -26.75 20.04
C PRO A 171 12.02 -26.45 20.58
N GLU A 172 11.89 -25.72 21.69
CA GLU A 172 10.57 -25.29 22.17
C GLU A 172 9.96 -24.31 21.17
N ILE A 173 8.73 -24.58 20.73
CA ILE A 173 7.96 -23.65 19.91
C ILE A 173 7.49 -22.53 20.84
N PRO A 174 8.07 -21.32 20.78
CA PRO A 174 7.57 -20.23 21.60
C PRO A 174 6.16 -19.85 21.14
N ASP A 175 5.41 -19.21 22.04
CA ASP A 175 4.11 -18.61 21.73
C ASP A 175 4.21 -17.83 20.40
N LEU A 176 3.32 -18.15 19.44
CA LEU A 176 3.30 -17.51 18.12
C LEU A 176 3.25 -15.99 18.24
N PHE A 177 2.53 -15.47 19.23
CA PHE A 177 2.44 -14.04 19.46
C PHE A 177 3.75 -13.45 19.97
N ALA A 178 4.51 -14.19 20.79
CA ALA A 178 5.84 -13.78 21.21
C ALA A 178 6.83 -13.74 20.03
N LEU A 179 6.71 -14.65 19.07
CA LEU A 179 7.49 -14.59 17.81
C LEU A 179 7.13 -13.35 17.01
N LEU A 180 5.83 -13.06 16.84
CA LEU A 180 5.38 -11.88 16.08
C LEU A 180 5.93 -10.57 16.66
N GLY A 181 6.06 -10.46 17.98
CA GLY A 181 6.59 -9.27 18.65
C GLY A 181 8.11 -9.08 18.54
N ARG A 182 8.87 -10.12 18.17
CA ARG A 182 10.35 -10.07 18.14
C ARG A 182 10.99 -10.38 16.79
N ALA A 183 10.30 -11.06 15.89
CA ALA A 183 10.80 -11.41 14.57
C ALA A 183 10.75 -10.19 13.63
N ARG A 184 11.72 -9.29 13.77
CA ARG A 184 11.83 -8.05 12.99
C ARG A 184 13.28 -7.70 12.69
N PRO A 185 13.53 -6.87 11.66
CA PRO A 185 14.88 -6.39 11.35
C PRO A 185 15.53 -5.61 12.49
N ALA A 186 16.86 -5.53 12.47
CA ALA A 186 17.64 -4.72 13.40
C ALA A 186 17.16 -3.26 13.43
N GLY A 187 17.12 -2.66 14.62
CA GLY A 187 16.72 -1.26 14.82
C GLY A 187 15.22 -0.98 14.71
N ARG A 188 14.38 -2.01 14.46
CA ARG A 188 12.92 -1.87 14.44
C ARG A 188 12.34 -2.26 15.81
N GLU A 189 11.53 -1.36 16.39
CA GLU A 189 10.87 -1.54 17.69
C GLU A 189 9.41 -1.98 17.59
N ALA A 190 8.82 -1.93 16.39
CA ALA A 190 7.44 -2.32 16.16
C ALA A 190 7.23 -2.99 14.81
N THR A 191 6.25 -3.89 14.74
CA THR A 191 5.73 -4.45 13.50
C THR A 191 4.34 -3.89 13.27
N VAL A 192 4.07 -3.29 12.10
CA VAL A 192 2.73 -2.79 11.76
C VAL A 192 2.16 -3.59 10.60
N PHE A 193 1.10 -4.34 10.85
CA PHE A 193 0.33 -4.99 9.79
C PHE A 193 -0.64 -3.99 9.16
N LEU A 194 -0.48 -3.75 7.87
CA LEU A 194 -1.32 -2.91 7.03
C LEU A 194 -2.28 -3.83 6.27
N LEU A 195 -3.53 -3.89 6.74
CA LEU A 195 -4.48 -4.93 6.38
C LEU A 195 -5.60 -4.36 5.52
N ASP A 196 -5.62 -4.73 4.25
CA ASP A 196 -6.59 -4.24 3.25
C ASP A 196 -7.50 -5.39 2.77
N PRO A 197 -8.67 -5.61 3.38
CA PRO A 197 -9.62 -6.62 2.92
C PRO A 197 -10.24 -6.27 1.56
N PRO A 198 -10.59 -7.27 0.74
CA PRO A 198 -11.16 -7.06 -0.59
C PRO A 198 -12.53 -6.37 -0.50
N SER A 199 -12.79 -5.46 -1.44
CA SER A 199 -14.04 -4.68 -1.46
C SER A 199 -15.27 -5.43 -1.98
N GLU A 200 -15.09 -6.62 -2.54
CA GLU A 200 -16.15 -7.37 -3.25
C GLU A 200 -16.97 -8.31 -2.34
N GLU A 201 -16.52 -8.54 -1.10
CA GLU A 201 -17.23 -9.39 -0.16
C GLU A 201 -18.44 -8.68 0.48
N LYS A 202 -19.50 -9.44 0.77
CA LYS A 202 -20.67 -8.91 1.49
C LYS A 202 -20.25 -8.40 2.88
N PRO A 203 -20.57 -7.14 3.24
CA PRO A 203 -20.10 -6.56 4.50
C PRO A 203 -20.49 -7.34 5.75
N GLU A 204 -21.66 -7.98 5.78
CA GLU A 204 -22.14 -8.74 6.95
C GLU A 204 -21.28 -9.98 7.21
N GLU A 205 -20.97 -10.75 6.17
CA GLU A 205 -20.17 -11.97 6.28
C GLU A 205 -18.72 -11.63 6.65
N LEU A 206 -18.16 -10.61 6.00
CA LEU A 206 -16.79 -10.17 6.23
C LEU A 206 -16.61 -9.60 7.65
N ALA A 207 -17.59 -8.86 8.19
CA ALA A 207 -17.55 -8.35 9.56
C ALA A 207 -17.38 -9.48 10.58
N GLY A 208 -18.18 -10.55 10.46
CA GLY A 208 -18.09 -11.71 11.36
C GLY A 208 -16.74 -12.44 11.27
N ARG A 209 -16.14 -12.50 10.07
CA ARG A 209 -14.82 -13.12 9.86
C ARG A 209 -13.66 -12.25 10.36
N LEU A 210 -13.83 -10.92 10.29
CA LEU A 210 -12.82 -9.93 10.67
C LEU A 210 -12.81 -9.65 12.18
N GLN A 211 -13.96 -9.73 12.87
CA GLN A 211 -14.05 -9.36 14.29
C GLN A 211 -13.01 -10.06 15.19
N PRO A 212 -12.75 -11.38 15.07
CA PRO A 212 -11.75 -12.05 15.90
C PRO A 212 -10.33 -11.50 15.71
N LEU A 213 -10.02 -10.99 14.51
CA LEU A 213 -8.73 -10.36 14.22
C LEU A 213 -8.65 -8.98 14.88
N LEU A 214 -9.74 -8.21 14.87
CA LEU A 214 -9.80 -6.89 15.51
C LEU A 214 -9.70 -7.01 17.03
N ASP A 215 -10.31 -8.05 17.61
CA ASP A 215 -10.24 -8.33 19.06
C ASP A 215 -8.79 -8.63 19.51
N LEU A 216 -7.89 -9.02 18.59
CA LEU A 216 -6.46 -9.23 18.86
C LEU A 216 -5.63 -7.94 18.83
N ALA A 217 -6.17 -6.80 18.39
CA ALA A 217 -5.39 -5.57 18.18
C ALA A 217 -4.71 -5.08 19.45
N LEU A 218 -5.42 -5.03 20.59
CA LEU A 218 -4.86 -4.57 21.86
C LEU A 218 -3.89 -5.60 22.50
N PRO A 219 -4.18 -6.91 22.54
CA PRO A 219 -3.20 -7.91 22.94
C PRO A 219 -1.89 -7.85 22.13
N LEU A 220 -1.99 -7.72 20.81
CA LEU A 220 -0.82 -7.60 19.92
C LEU A 220 -0.03 -6.31 20.16
N ALA A 221 -0.72 -5.19 20.41
CA ALA A 221 -0.08 -3.91 20.65
C ALA A 221 0.87 -3.95 21.87
N ARG A 222 0.54 -4.74 22.90
CA ARG A 222 1.41 -4.96 24.08
C ARG A 222 2.72 -5.66 23.74
N LEU A 223 2.78 -6.33 22.59
CA LEU A 223 3.95 -7.02 22.06
C LEU A 223 4.68 -6.19 20.99
N GLY A 224 4.30 -4.92 20.81
CA GLY A 224 4.85 -4.07 19.74
C GLY A 224 4.35 -4.47 18.34
N VAL A 225 3.22 -5.17 18.26
CA VAL A 225 2.58 -5.55 16.99
C VAL A 225 1.29 -4.77 16.83
N TYR A 226 1.22 -3.91 15.83
CA TYR A 226 0.06 -3.04 15.60
C TYR A 226 -0.71 -3.45 14.36
N LEU A 227 -2.03 -3.35 14.44
CA LEU A 227 -2.93 -3.61 13.31
C LEU A 227 -3.49 -2.28 12.81
N LYS A 228 -3.26 -1.99 11.52
CA LYS A 228 -3.92 -0.91 10.78
C LYS A 228 -4.83 -1.52 9.74
N VAL A 229 -6.14 -1.42 9.95
CA VAL A 229 -7.14 -2.11 9.13
C VAL A 229 -7.93 -1.11 8.30
N PHE A 230 -7.93 -1.30 6.99
CA PHE A 230 -8.51 -0.37 6.01
C PHE A 230 -9.90 -0.83 5.58
N LEU A 231 -10.97 -0.16 6.01
CA LEU A 231 -12.34 -0.62 5.77
C LEU A 231 -13.20 0.38 4.98
N PRO A 232 -14.16 -0.09 4.16
CA PRO A 232 -15.25 0.77 3.70
C PRO A 232 -16.18 1.16 4.88
N PRO A 233 -16.89 2.32 4.79
CA PRO A 233 -17.71 2.83 5.88
C PRO A 233 -18.79 1.85 6.37
N ASP A 234 -19.40 1.10 5.46
CA ASP A 234 -20.44 0.13 5.81
C ASP A 234 -19.90 -1.03 6.63
N LEU A 235 -18.73 -1.55 6.28
CA LEU A 235 -18.07 -2.61 7.04
C LEU A 235 -17.57 -2.09 8.39
N ALA A 236 -17.01 -0.88 8.43
CA ALA A 236 -16.53 -0.26 9.68
C ALA A 236 -17.64 -0.12 10.74
N ARG A 237 -18.89 0.14 10.32
CA ARG A 237 -20.05 0.22 11.25
C ARG A 237 -20.50 -1.13 11.81
N ARG A 238 -20.09 -2.23 11.18
CA ARG A 238 -20.51 -3.60 11.55
C ARG A 238 -19.51 -4.32 12.45
N VAL A 239 -18.33 -3.74 12.66
CA VAL A 239 -17.30 -4.28 13.54
C VAL A 239 -17.18 -3.46 14.81
N ARG A 240 -16.75 -4.10 15.89
CA ARG A 240 -16.37 -3.44 17.14
C ARG A 240 -14.88 -3.14 17.10
N TRP A 241 -14.53 -1.91 17.46
CA TRP A 241 -13.16 -1.42 17.48
C TRP A 241 -12.94 -0.53 18.70
N GLU A 242 -11.89 -0.84 19.48
CA GLU A 242 -11.55 -0.11 20.70
C GLU A 242 -10.37 0.87 20.52
N GLY A 243 -9.71 0.83 19.35
CA GLY A 243 -8.60 1.73 19.03
C GLY A 243 -9.03 3.05 18.38
N ARG A 244 -8.06 3.80 17.83
CA ARG A 244 -8.37 5.02 17.08
C ARG A 244 -9.00 4.71 15.73
N THR A 245 -9.91 5.57 15.29
CA THR A 245 -10.52 5.50 13.97
C THR A 245 -10.21 6.76 13.19
N PHE A 246 -9.65 6.61 12.00
CA PHE A 246 -9.39 7.70 11.07
C PHE A 246 -10.33 7.59 9.89
N ARG A 247 -10.84 8.73 9.40
CA ARG A 247 -11.60 8.79 8.15
C ARG A 247 -10.72 9.39 7.07
N ILE A 248 -10.58 8.67 5.97
CA ILE A 248 -9.97 9.18 4.74
C ILE A 248 -11.08 9.87 3.95
N GLU A 249 -11.07 11.19 4.05
CA GLU A 249 -11.94 12.09 3.29
C GLU A 249 -11.02 13.02 2.48
N TRP A 250 -11.37 13.25 1.22
CA TRP A 250 -10.64 14.12 0.32
C TRP A 250 -11.54 15.30 -0.03
N GLY A 251 -11.14 16.50 0.41
CA GLY A 251 -11.76 17.73 -0.05
C GLY A 251 -11.31 18.08 -1.48
N GLU A 252 -12.01 19.04 -2.09
CA GLU A 252 -11.59 19.58 -3.40
C GLU A 252 -10.17 20.14 -3.34
N GLY A 253 -9.82 20.86 -2.26
CA GLY A 253 -8.47 21.39 -2.07
C GLY A 253 -7.39 20.31 -1.93
N ASP A 254 -7.69 19.18 -1.29
CA ASP A 254 -6.74 18.05 -1.20
C ASP A 254 -6.53 17.41 -2.58
N LEU A 255 -7.59 17.29 -3.39
CA LEU A 255 -7.50 16.74 -4.75
C LEU A 255 -6.78 17.69 -5.70
N GLU A 256 -6.99 19.00 -5.57
CA GLU A 256 -6.29 20.03 -6.33
C GLU A 256 -4.78 20.00 -6.05
N GLU A 257 -4.38 19.98 -4.77
CA GLU A 257 -2.98 19.89 -4.39
C GLU A 257 -2.37 18.52 -4.76
N MET A 258 -3.15 17.44 -4.71
CA MET A 258 -2.72 16.14 -5.23
C MET A 258 -2.42 16.19 -6.74
N LEU A 259 -3.34 16.76 -7.54
CA LEU A 259 -3.17 16.91 -8.99
C LEU A 259 -1.91 17.73 -9.31
N LYS A 260 -1.80 18.90 -8.69
CA LYS A 260 -0.67 19.80 -8.83
C LYS A 260 0.67 19.12 -8.50
N THR A 261 0.72 18.43 -7.36
CA THR A 261 1.91 17.66 -6.93
C THR A 261 2.29 16.62 -7.97
N ARG A 262 1.31 15.87 -8.48
CA ARG A 262 1.52 14.83 -9.49
C ARG A 262 2.04 15.39 -10.81
N LEU A 263 1.49 16.52 -11.28
CA LEU A 263 1.95 17.20 -12.50
C LEU A 263 3.40 17.67 -12.38
N GLN A 264 3.73 18.34 -11.28
CA GLN A 264 5.10 18.81 -11.02
C GLN A 264 6.10 17.66 -10.96
N ARG A 265 5.80 16.60 -10.19
CA ARG A 265 6.70 15.44 -10.01
C ARG A 265 6.77 14.50 -11.22
N SER A 266 5.92 14.74 -12.21
CA SER A 266 5.99 14.09 -13.53
C SER A 266 6.87 14.86 -14.52
N GLY A 267 7.55 15.92 -14.07
CA GLY A 267 8.54 16.65 -14.85
C GLY A 267 8.00 17.92 -15.52
N ARG A 268 6.74 18.29 -15.26
CA ARG A 268 6.11 19.44 -15.91
C ARG A 268 6.54 20.76 -15.24
N ALA A 269 6.86 21.76 -16.07
CA ALA A 269 7.18 23.10 -15.60
C ALA A 269 5.95 23.84 -15.04
N SER A 270 4.79 23.64 -15.68
CA SER A 270 3.49 24.11 -15.18
C SER A 270 2.86 23.07 -14.26
N SER A 271 2.26 23.53 -13.17
CA SER A 271 1.54 22.69 -12.22
C SER A 271 0.03 22.61 -12.49
N SER A 272 -0.42 23.00 -13.69
CA SER A 272 -1.83 23.13 -14.06
C SER A 272 -2.08 22.65 -15.49
N LEU A 273 -3.12 21.84 -15.72
CA LEU A 273 -3.52 21.39 -17.06
C LEU A 273 -4.11 22.52 -17.91
N ASN A 274 -4.59 23.62 -17.30
CA ASN A 274 -5.07 24.78 -18.05
C ASN A 274 -4.01 25.41 -18.97
N ALA A 275 -2.73 25.19 -18.68
CA ALA A 275 -1.68 25.67 -19.57
C ALA A 275 -1.71 24.99 -20.96
N GLU A 276 -2.35 23.81 -21.08
CA GLU A 276 -2.56 23.12 -22.36
C GLU A 276 -4.01 23.27 -22.87
N ALA A 277 -4.85 24.04 -22.18
CA ALA A 277 -6.23 24.26 -22.64
C ALA A 277 -6.25 25.16 -23.88
N SER A 278 -7.12 24.84 -24.83
CA SER A 278 -7.34 25.73 -25.98
C SER A 278 -8.03 27.03 -25.54
N GLN A 279 -7.84 28.10 -26.31
CA GLN A 279 -8.48 29.40 -26.03
C GLN A 279 -10.02 29.34 -26.11
N GLU A 280 -10.57 28.33 -26.79
CA GLU A 280 -12.01 28.10 -26.89
C GLU A 280 -12.58 27.48 -25.61
N LEU A 281 -11.74 26.84 -24.80
CA LEU A 281 -12.14 26.24 -23.54
C LEU A 281 -12.38 27.34 -22.49
N ARG A 282 -13.64 27.53 -22.12
CA ARG A 282 -14.06 28.50 -21.09
C ARG A 282 -13.94 27.96 -19.67
N GLU A 283 -13.77 26.65 -19.54
CA GLU A 283 -13.75 25.97 -18.25
C GLU A 283 -12.31 25.68 -17.81
N ASP A 284 -12.06 25.89 -16.52
CA ASP A 284 -10.82 25.50 -15.87
C ASP A 284 -10.78 23.96 -15.76
N VAL A 285 -9.87 23.33 -16.50
CA VAL A 285 -9.68 21.87 -16.60
C VAL A 285 -9.37 21.25 -15.24
N ASP A 286 -8.48 21.88 -14.46
CA ASP A 286 -8.08 21.34 -13.16
C ASP A 286 -9.28 21.33 -12.21
N GLN A 287 -9.99 22.46 -12.13
CA GLN A 287 -11.20 22.59 -11.32
C GLN A 287 -12.34 21.71 -11.84
N TRP A 288 -12.44 21.49 -13.15
CA TRP A 288 -13.39 20.55 -13.72
C TRP A 288 -13.08 19.12 -13.27
N LEU A 289 -11.83 18.67 -13.39
CA LEU A 289 -11.39 17.34 -12.95
C LEU A 289 -11.65 17.14 -11.45
N VAL A 290 -11.26 18.10 -10.62
CA VAL A 290 -11.43 18.05 -9.16
C VAL A 290 -12.91 17.95 -8.78
N ARG A 291 -13.78 18.79 -9.35
CA ARG A 291 -15.23 18.75 -9.08
C ARG A 291 -15.87 17.46 -9.56
N LYS A 292 -15.47 16.96 -10.74
CA LYS A 292 -15.98 15.70 -11.30
C LYS A 292 -15.51 14.47 -10.53
N ALA A 293 -14.33 14.54 -9.92
CA ALA A 293 -13.82 13.48 -9.06
C ALA A 293 -14.61 13.30 -7.75
N ARG A 294 -15.39 14.32 -7.32
CA ARG A 294 -16.32 14.23 -6.17
C ARG A 294 -15.67 13.66 -4.90
N GLY A 295 -14.46 14.10 -4.58
CA GLY A 295 -13.72 13.62 -3.40
C GLY A 295 -13.12 12.21 -3.55
N SER A 296 -13.00 11.67 -4.77
CA SER A 296 -12.40 10.36 -5.04
C SER A 296 -11.09 10.49 -5.82
N PRO A 297 -9.93 10.21 -5.19
CA PRO A 297 -8.64 10.15 -5.87
C PRO A 297 -8.64 9.18 -7.06
N ARG A 298 -9.29 8.02 -6.93
CA ARG A 298 -9.41 7.06 -8.04
C ARG A 298 -10.17 7.66 -9.22
N GLU A 299 -11.25 8.40 -8.95
CA GLU A 299 -12.02 9.06 -10.02
C GLU A 299 -11.19 10.15 -10.68
N LEU A 300 -10.43 10.93 -9.91
CA LEU A 300 -9.51 11.93 -10.47
C LEU A 300 -8.50 11.30 -11.43
N VAL A 301 -7.87 10.19 -11.02
CA VAL A 301 -6.92 9.42 -11.85
C VAL A 301 -7.60 8.90 -13.12
N ARG A 302 -8.79 8.32 -12.99
CA ARG A 302 -9.58 7.82 -14.13
C ARG A 302 -9.92 8.91 -15.13
N LEU A 303 -10.48 10.03 -14.67
CA LEU A 303 -10.85 11.16 -15.51
C LEU A 303 -9.62 11.76 -16.20
N GLY A 304 -8.50 11.89 -15.48
CA GLY A 304 -7.23 12.34 -16.03
C GLY A 304 -6.68 11.42 -17.13
N ASN A 305 -6.72 10.10 -16.91
CA ASN A 305 -6.32 9.13 -17.93
C ASN A 305 -7.21 9.20 -19.17
N ARG A 306 -8.54 9.28 -18.99
CA ARG A 306 -9.48 9.46 -20.12
C ARG A 306 -9.23 10.76 -20.87
N LEU A 307 -8.87 11.84 -20.17
CA LEU A 307 -8.54 13.11 -20.79
C LEU A 307 -7.27 12.99 -21.66
N LEU A 308 -6.21 12.33 -21.14
CA LEU A 308 -4.99 12.07 -21.92
C LEU A 308 -5.26 11.20 -23.16
N GLU A 309 -6.19 10.25 -23.04
CA GLU A 309 -6.63 9.43 -24.17
C GLU A 309 -7.41 10.24 -25.20
N ALA A 310 -8.34 11.10 -24.74
CA ALA A 310 -9.15 11.98 -25.57
C ALA A 310 -8.28 12.93 -26.41
N VAL A 311 -7.39 13.69 -25.77
CA VAL A 311 -6.42 14.56 -26.44
C VAL A 311 -5.54 13.76 -27.40
N GLY A 312 -5.16 12.54 -27.00
CA GLY A 312 -4.37 11.65 -27.84
C GLY A 312 -5.04 11.19 -29.14
N ARG A 313 -6.35 11.42 -29.33
CA ARG A 313 -7.07 11.07 -30.56
C ARG A 313 -6.88 12.09 -31.68
N HIS A 314 -6.50 13.33 -31.36
CA HIS A 314 -6.22 14.37 -32.33
C HIS A 314 -4.74 14.76 -32.25
N SER A 315 -3.92 14.08 -33.06
CA SER A 315 -2.46 14.20 -33.01
C SER A 315 -1.90 15.53 -33.54
N GLU A 316 -2.71 16.31 -34.25
CA GLU A 316 -2.26 17.55 -34.92
C GLU A 316 -2.25 18.76 -33.98
N ASP A 317 -3.07 18.76 -32.92
CA ASP A 317 -3.16 19.85 -31.96
C ASP A 317 -3.38 19.33 -30.54
N PRO A 318 -2.31 19.10 -29.75
CA PRO A 318 -2.39 18.46 -28.44
C PRO A 318 -2.90 19.40 -27.33
N HIS A 319 -3.69 20.42 -27.67
CA HIS A 319 -4.40 21.23 -26.68
C HIS A 319 -5.68 20.53 -26.23
N ILE A 320 -6.12 20.82 -25.01
CA ILE A 320 -7.39 20.31 -24.48
C ILE A 320 -8.53 21.10 -25.09
N LEU A 321 -9.39 20.41 -25.85
CA LEU A 321 -10.54 20.99 -26.54
C LEU A 321 -11.84 20.78 -25.73
N PRO A 322 -12.89 21.61 -25.96
CA PRO A 322 -14.20 21.38 -25.34
C PRO A 322 -14.79 19.99 -25.61
N GLY A 323 -14.53 19.44 -26.79
CA GLY A 323 -14.95 18.08 -27.17
C GLY A 323 -14.29 16.99 -26.32
N ASP A 324 -13.05 17.19 -25.86
CA ASP A 324 -12.35 16.21 -25.03
C ASP A 324 -13.04 16.05 -23.68
N LEU A 325 -13.41 17.17 -23.03
CA LEU A 325 -14.15 17.13 -21.77
C LEU A 325 -15.49 16.42 -21.95
N ALA A 326 -16.22 16.68 -23.05
CA ALA A 326 -17.49 16.01 -23.34
C ALA A 326 -17.34 14.49 -23.54
N MET A 327 -16.26 14.04 -24.19
CA MET A 327 -15.95 12.61 -24.33
C MET A 327 -15.65 11.96 -22.98
N VAL A 328 -14.89 12.63 -22.10
CA VAL A 328 -14.57 12.10 -20.76
C VAL A 328 -15.84 11.92 -19.92
N GLU A 329 -16.86 12.78 -20.09
CA GLU A 329 -18.18 12.64 -19.46
C GLU A 329 -19.01 11.47 -20.00
N GLY A 330 -18.60 10.84 -21.11
CA GLY A 330 -19.39 9.80 -21.78
C GLY A 330 -20.57 10.36 -22.59
N ARG A 331 -20.54 11.64 -22.96
CA ARG A 331 -21.60 12.29 -23.77
C ARG A 331 -21.33 12.23 -25.28
N GLY A 332 -20.20 11.66 -25.70
CA GLY A 332 -19.75 11.66 -27.10
C GLY A 332 -20.18 10.47 -27.95
N GLU A 333 -20.88 9.46 -27.41
CA GLU A 333 -21.26 8.24 -28.16
C GLU A 333 -22.75 8.16 -28.52
N GLU A 334 -23.57 9.16 -28.19
CA GLU A 334 -25.02 9.15 -28.48
C GLU A 334 -25.45 9.98 -29.72
N GLU A 335 -24.53 10.64 -30.44
CA GLU A 335 -24.89 11.52 -31.57
C GLU A 335 -24.48 11.02 -32.97
N GLU A 336 -24.12 9.75 -33.13
CA GLU A 336 -24.04 9.10 -34.45
C GLU A 336 -25.08 7.97 -34.57
N GLY A 337 -26.35 8.39 -34.70
CA GLY A 337 -27.46 7.57 -35.17
C GLY A 337 -27.92 7.99 -36.56
#